data_AF-A0A7X7RM76-F1
#
_entry.id   AF-A0A7X7RM76-F1
#
_cell.length_a   1.000
_cell.length_b   1.000
_cell.length_c   1.000
_cell.angle_alpha   90.00
_cell.angle_beta   90.00
_cell.angle_gamma   90.00
#
_symmetry.space_group_name_H-M   'P 1'
#
loop_
_entity.id
_entity.type
_entity.pdbx_description
1 polymer ?
#
loop_
_entity_poly.entity_id
_entity_poly.type
_entity_poly.pdbx_seq_one_letter_code
_entity_poly.pdbx_strand_id
1 'polypeptide(L)' 'LVWFGQVVCLVTTLGAITPPVGVSCFVVAGMSPDAHAAQVFRGAMRFLPAYLIVFILLLLFPDLMVGWLAGCVK' A
#
# COMPACT_ATOMS: atom_id res chain seq x y z
N LEU A 1 -3.26 17.86 -9.11
CA LEU A 1 -4.25 16.75 -9.02
C LEU A 1 -3.58 15.38 -9.04
N VAL A 2 -2.66 15.08 -9.98
CA VAL A 2 -1.97 13.77 -10.07
C VAL A 2 -1.23 13.39 -8.78
N TRP A 3 -0.50 14.33 -8.17
CA TRP A 3 0.20 14.10 -6.89
C TRP A 3 -0.75 13.72 -5.75
N PHE A 4 -1.87 14.44 -5.61
CA PHE A 4 -2.91 14.12 -4.62
C PHE A 4 -3.50 12.72 -4.86
N GLY A 5 -3.77 12.36 -6.12
CA GLY A 5 -4.25 11.04 -6.50
C GLY A 5 -3.28 9.92 -6.13
N GLN A 6 -1.97 10.11 -6.34
CA GLN A 6 -0.97 9.11 -5.96
C GLN A 6 -0.89 8.91 -4.44
N VAL A 7 -0.89 10.00 -3.66
CA VAL A 7 -0.89 9.93 -2.19
C VAL A 7 -2.14 9.19 -1.71
N VAL A 8 -3.32 9.51 -2.23
CA VAL A 8 -4.59 8.84 -1.88
C VAL A 8 -4.55 7.35 -2.25
N CYS A 9 -4.02 6.99 -3.42
CA CYS A 9 -3.90 5.60 -3.85
C CYS A 9 -2.99 4.79 -2.90
N LEU A 10 -1.83 5.36 -2.53
CA LEU A 10 -0.89 4.76 -1.58
C LEU A 10 -1.52 4.56 -0.20
N VAL A 11 -2.19 5.58 0.34
CA VAL A 11 -2.87 5.51 1.65
C VAL A 11 -4.00 4.49 1.63
N THR A 12 -4.77 4.43 0.54
CA THR A 12 -5.86 3.45 0.39
C THR A 12 -5.31 2.02 0.38
N THR A 13 -4.19 1.80 -0.30
CA THR A 13 -3.55 0.48 -0.34
C THR A 13 -2.95 0.10 1.02
N LEU A 14 -2.36 1.05 1.74
CA LEU A 14 -1.92 0.87 3.13
C LEU A 14 -3.08 0.52 4.07
N GLY A 15 -4.24 1.15 3.89
CA GLY A 15 -5.47 0.84 4.64
C GLY A 15 -5.98 -0.58 4.41
N ALA A 16 -5.78 -1.13 3.21
CA ALA A 16 -6.16 -2.50 2.88
C ALA A 16 -5.27 -3.57 3.55
N ILE A 17 -4.05 -3.21 3.95
CA ILE A 17 -3.04 -4.14 4.50
C ILE A 17 -2.90 -4.03 6.04
N THR A 18 -2.96 -2.81 6.60
CA THR A 18 -2.69 -2.54 8.03
C THR A 18 -3.86 -2.98 8.92
N PRO A 19 -3.66 -3.40 10.20
CA PRO A 19 -4.74 -3.78 11.12
C PRO A 19 -5.52 -2.55 11.65
N PRO A 20 -6.46 -2.01 10.87
CA PRO A 20 -7.82 -1.71 11.34
C PRO A 20 -8.93 -2.08 10.33
N VAL A 21 -8.61 -2.23 9.04
CA VAL A 21 -9.55 -2.67 7.97
C VAL A 21 -9.04 -3.95 7.32
N GLY A 22 -7.75 -4.01 6.99
CA GLY A 22 -6.99 -5.26 6.74
C GLY A 22 -7.63 -6.23 5.74
N VAL A 23 -8.46 -5.73 4.81
CA VAL A 23 -9.35 -6.55 3.97
C VAL A 23 -8.57 -7.63 3.23
N SER A 24 -7.40 -7.30 2.69
CA SER A 24 -6.55 -8.25 1.97
C SER A 24 -6.06 -9.37 2.88
N CYS A 25 -5.74 -9.08 4.15
CA CYS A 25 -5.32 -10.08 5.12
C CYS A 25 -6.50 -10.93 5.62
N PHE A 26 -7.69 -10.33 5.79
CA PHE A 26 -8.90 -11.05 6.20
C PHE A 26 -9.42 -12.00 5.12
N VAL A 27 -9.37 -11.60 3.85
CA VAL A 27 -9.77 -12.48 2.73
C VAL A 27 -8.84 -13.69 2.62
N VAL A 28 -7.53 -13.48 2.75
CA VAL A 28 -6.54 -14.58 2.72
C VAL A 28 -6.70 -15.51 3.91
N ALA A 29 -6.94 -14.97 5.11
CA ALA A 29 -7.25 -15.77 6.30
C ALA A 29 -8.57 -16.56 6.14
N GLY A 30 -9.57 -16.02 5.42
CA GLY A 30 -10.82 -16.72 5.13
C GLY A 30 -10.69 -17.84 4.09
N MET A 31 -9.73 -17.72 3.15
CA MET A 31 -9.46 -18.75 2.14
C MET A 31 -8.54 -19.87 2.65
N SER A 32 -7.79 -19.65 3.74
CA SER A 32 -6.83 -20.60 4.28
C SER A 32 -7.21 -20.99 5.72
N PRO A 33 -7.86 -22.15 5.94
CA PRO A 33 -8.34 -22.58 7.28
C PRO A 33 -7.22 -22.77 8.32
N ASP A 34 -5.96 -22.99 7.90
CA ASP A 34 -4.80 -23.13 8.80
C ASP A 34 -4.14 -21.81 9.18
N ALA A 35 -4.50 -20.69 8.54
CA ALA A 35 -3.83 -19.41 8.72
C ALA A 35 -4.60 -18.53 9.72
N HIS A 36 -4.16 -18.53 10.98
CA HIS A 36 -4.68 -17.58 11.97
C HIS A 36 -4.46 -16.13 11.50
N ALA A 37 -5.48 -15.27 11.65
CA ALA A 37 -5.39 -13.85 11.29
C ALA A 37 -4.14 -13.17 11.87
N ALA A 38 -3.71 -13.56 13.08
CA ALA A 38 -2.48 -13.07 13.71
C ALA A 38 -1.19 -13.42 12.93
N GLN A 39 -1.12 -14.60 12.29
CA GLN A 39 0.02 -15.00 11.46
C GLN A 39 0.05 -14.22 10.14
N VAL A 40 -1.11 -14.03 9.52
CA VAL A 40 -1.25 -13.23 8.29
C VAL A 40 -0.87 -11.77 8.56
N PHE A 41 -1.34 -11.19 9.66
CA PHE A 41 -0.95 -9.84 10.07
C PHE A 41 0.53 -9.72 10.37
N ARG A 42 1.15 -10.73 10.98
CA ARG A 42 2.60 -10.73 11.24
C ARG A 42 3.42 -10.81 9.96
N GLY A 43 2.91 -11.50 8.93
CA GLY A 43 3.47 -11.47 7.58
C GLY A 43 3.31 -10.11 6.91
N ALA A 44 2.10 -9.55 6.96
CA ALA A 44 1.77 -8.24 6.38
C ALA A 44 2.54 -7.08 7.03
N MET A 45 2.85 -7.16 8.32
CA MET A 45 3.66 -6.16 9.03
C MET A 45 5.06 -5.99 8.41
N ARG A 46 5.63 -7.03 7.77
CA ARG A 46 6.92 -6.95 7.05
C ARG A 46 6.83 -6.15 5.74
N PHE A 47 5.63 -5.94 5.21
CA PHE A 47 5.39 -5.14 4.02
C PHE A 47 5.29 -3.63 4.32
N LEU A 48 5.00 -3.27 5.56
CA LEU A 48 4.88 -1.87 6.00
C LEU A 48 6.16 -1.04 5.77
N PRO A 49 7.38 -1.52 6.06
CA PRO A 49 8.60 -0.76 5.76
C PRO A 49 8.80 -0.52 4.26
N ALA A 50 8.47 -1.50 3.41
CA ALA A 50 8.59 -1.35 1.96
C ALA A 50 7.64 -0.24 1.45
N TYR A 51 6.41 -0.20 1.97
CA TYR A 51 5.47 0.87 1.65
C TYR A 51 5.91 2.23 2.17
N LEU A 52 6.46 2.30 3.39
CA LEU A 52 7.00 3.53 3.95
C LEU A 52 8.17 4.06 3.12
N ILE A 53 9.06 3.18 2.64
CA ILE A 53 10.16 3.56 1.75
C ILE A 53 9.62 4.16 0.45
N VAL A 54 8.64 3.50 -0.18
CA VAL A 54 8.02 4.02 -1.41
C VAL A 54 7.32 5.36 -1.16
N PHE A 55 6.61 5.50 -0.04
CA PHE A 55 5.94 6.73 0.34
C PHE A 55 6.91 7.90 0.57
N ILE A 56 8.02 7.65 1.27
CA ILE A 56 9.09 8.64 1.49
C ILE A 56 9.76 9.00 0.17
N LEU A 57 10.02 8.02 -0.69
CA LEU A 57 10.62 8.26 -2.01
C LEU A 57 9.70 9.11 -2.90
N LEU A 58 8.39 8.88 -2.82
CA LEU A 58 7.37 9.65 -3.51
C LEU A 58 7.28 11.10 -3.01
N LEU A 59 7.50 11.31 -1.70
CA LEU A 59 7.56 12.64 -1.10
C LEU A 59 8.84 13.41 -1.45
N LEU A 60 9.98 12.72 -1.58
CA LEU A 60 11.26 13.33 -1.93
C LEU A 60 11.40 13.62 -3.43
N PHE A 61 10.79 12.81 -4.29
CA PHE A 61 10.86 12.96 -5.75
C PHE A 61 9.47 13.11 -6.41
N PRO A 62 8.69 14.14 -6.05
CA PRO A 62 7.36 14.35 -6.62
C PRO A 62 7.43 14.64 -8.13
N ASP A 63 8.43 15.40 -8.59
CA ASP A 63 8.55 15.81 -9.99
C ASP A 63 8.92 14.66 -10.96
N LEU A 64 9.75 13.71 -10.53
CA LEU A 64 10.11 12.55 -11.36
C LEU A 64 8.91 11.60 -11.54
N MET A 65 8.12 11.38 -10.49
CA MET A 65 6.95 10.50 -10.55
C MET A 65 5.75 11.16 -11.23
N VAL A 66 5.47 12.44 -10.96
CA VAL A 66 4.41 13.18 -11.64
C VAL A 66 4.78 13.40 -13.11
N GLY A 67 6.05 13.69 -13.42
CA GLY A 67 6.52 13.86 -14.80
C GLY A 67 6.40 12.59 -15.64
N TRP A 68 6.78 11.43 -15.10
CA TRP A 68 6.64 10.14 -15.78
C TRP A 68 5.18 9.72 -15.96
N LEU A 69 4.34 9.84 -14.92
CA LEU A 69 2.94 9.43 -15.01
C LEU A 69 2.10 10.41 -15.85
N ALA A 70 2.35 11.73 -15.76
CA ALA A 70 1.68 12.72 -16.61
C ALA A 70 2.14 12.63 -18.08
N GLY A 71 3.33 12.08 -18.34
CA GLY A 71 3.80 11.74 -19.69
C GLY A 71 3.12 10.50 -20.29
N CYS A 72 2.77 9.51 -19.47
CA CYS A 72 2.06 8.29 -19.92
C CYS A 72 0.53 8.43 -20.01
N VAL A 73 -0.05 9.52 -19.49
CA VAL A 73 -1.51 9.79 -19.51
C VAL A 73 -1.91 10.80 -20.61
N LYS A 74 -0.94 11.33 -21.38
CA LYS A 74 -1.18 12.05 -22.64
C LYS A 74 -1.17 11.09 -23.81
#